data_AF-A0A1C9WSN0-F1
#
_entry.id   AF-A0A1C9WSN0-F1
#
_cell.length_a   1.000
_cell.length_b   1.000
_cell.length_c   1.000
_cell.angle_alpha   90.00
_cell.angle_beta   90.00
_cell.angle_gamma   90.00
#
_symmetry.space_group_name_H-M   'P 1'
#
loop_
_entity.id
_entity.type
_entity.pdbx_description
1 polymer ?
#
loop_
_entity_poly.entity_id
_entity_poly.type
_entity_poly.pdbx_seq_one_letter_code
_entity_poly.pdbx_strand_id
1 'polypeptide(L)'
;MGEGKRGKPRSELERLEIFEQLAADYFRMVELFPPDAVPVPADSSAAERRRWLDLFRAALLRKFIVRDEHVSLKLVVRALRLCNHTADRTLAEATAEVAGLFTPEMVQGRQHLTPEPAPDDGREIFEDVLYGRLLHGDADRFHRSAWAQDNSRLSAAAAQRFDAEHALTRALEVVRYGFAHDLLRSPAAPVNDASKVDG
;
A
#
# COMPACT_ATOMS: atom_id res chain seq x y z
N MET A 1 4.82 -7.28 28.28
CA MET A 1 3.74 -6.29 28.07
C MET A 1 3.15 -6.56 26.69
N GLY A 2 1.85 -6.79 26.59
CA GLY A 2 1.23 -7.33 25.37
C GLY A 2 1.09 -6.29 24.25
N GLU A 3 1.87 -6.45 23.18
CA GLU A 3 1.72 -5.71 21.91
C GLU A 3 0.56 -6.27 21.05
N GLY A 4 -0.57 -6.56 21.69
CA GLY A 4 -1.78 -7.00 21.00
C GLY A 4 -2.79 -5.86 20.90
N LYS A 5 -3.12 -5.44 19.66
CA LYS A 5 -4.27 -4.59 19.28
C LYS A 5 -4.14 -3.06 19.47
N ARG A 6 -3.20 -2.39 18.80
CA ARG A 6 -3.36 -0.96 18.48
C ARG A 6 -3.42 -0.77 16.96
N GLY A 7 -4.53 -0.20 16.45
CA GLY A 7 -4.60 0.38 15.10
C GLY A 7 -5.36 -0.37 14.00
N LYS A 8 -5.83 -1.61 14.20
CA LYS A 8 -6.57 -2.35 13.15
C LYS A 8 -8.00 -1.79 12.96
N PRO A 9 -8.51 -1.69 11.72
CA PRO A 9 -9.93 -1.44 11.48
C PRO A 9 -10.81 -2.47 12.21
N ARG A 10 -11.85 -1.97 12.87
CA ARG A 10 -12.92 -2.65 13.61
C ARG A 10 -13.78 -3.53 12.71
N SER A 11 -13.93 -3.19 11.43
CA SER A 11 -14.65 -3.99 10.45
C SER A 11 -14.02 -3.92 9.06
N GLU A 12 -14.46 -4.80 8.15
CA GLU A 12 -14.06 -4.72 6.74
C GLU A 12 -14.67 -3.49 6.05
N LEU A 13 -15.87 -3.03 6.46
CA LEU A 13 -16.45 -1.78 5.97
C LEU A 13 -15.60 -0.57 6.38
N GLU A 14 -15.21 -0.48 7.67
CA GLU A 14 -14.34 0.60 8.15
C GLU A 14 -12.97 0.57 7.46
N ARG A 15 -12.47 -0.62 7.10
CA ARG A 15 -11.25 -0.72 6.27
C ARG A 15 -11.43 -0.02 4.93
N LEU A 16 -12.57 -0.19 4.26
CA LEU A 16 -12.86 0.45 2.98
C LEU A 16 -13.00 1.97 3.14
N GLU A 17 -13.63 2.44 4.21
CA GLU A 17 -13.75 3.88 4.53
C GLU A 17 -12.39 4.53 4.79
N ILE A 18 -11.52 3.87 5.56
CA ILE A 18 -10.16 4.35 5.83
C ILE A 18 -9.32 4.31 4.54
N PHE A 19 -9.44 3.24 3.76
CA PHE A 19 -8.75 3.12 2.49
C PHE A 19 -9.15 4.25 1.53
N GLU A 20 -10.44 4.52 1.37
CA GLU A 20 -10.96 5.57 0.49
C GLU A 20 -10.34 6.93 0.84
N GLN A 21 -10.35 7.31 2.12
CA GLN A 21 -9.78 8.57 2.59
C GLN A 21 -8.27 8.64 2.34
N LEU A 22 -7.53 7.60 2.74
CA LEU A 22 -6.07 7.59 2.59
C LEU A 22 -5.63 7.58 1.12
N ALA A 23 -6.32 6.86 0.26
CA ALA A 23 -6.02 6.82 -1.17
C ALA A 23 -6.40 8.16 -1.84
N ALA A 24 -7.52 8.77 -1.44
CA ALA A 24 -7.90 10.11 -1.90
C ALA A 24 -6.86 11.18 -1.51
N ASP A 25 -6.38 11.16 -0.26
CA ASP A 25 -5.34 12.07 0.21
C ASP A 25 -4.01 11.83 -0.52
N TYR A 26 -3.68 10.57 -0.79
CA TYR A 26 -2.52 10.21 -1.61
C TYR A 26 -2.60 10.86 -2.99
N PHE A 27 -3.68 10.65 -3.73
CA PHE A 27 -3.82 11.21 -5.08
C PHE A 27 -3.93 12.73 -5.08
N ARG A 28 -4.58 13.34 -4.08
CA ARG A 28 -4.56 14.79 -3.91
C ARG A 28 -3.14 15.33 -3.72
N MET A 29 -2.31 14.64 -2.95
CA MET A 29 -0.89 15.02 -2.80
C MET A 29 -0.16 14.91 -4.13
N VAL A 30 -0.36 13.84 -4.90
CA VAL A 30 0.24 13.70 -6.24
C VAL A 30 -0.17 14.84 -7.18
N GLU A 31 -1.44 15.26 -7.13
CA GLU A 31 -1.96 16.39 -7.92
C GLU A 31 -1.39 17.74 -7.48
N LEU A 32 -1.21 17.96 -6.17
CA LEU A 32 -0.69 19.22 -5.62
C LEU A 32 0.83 19.38 -5.84
N PHE A 33 1.55 18.27 -5.99
CA PHE A 33 2.99 18.25 -6.19
C PHE A 33 3.35 17.47 -7.47
N PRO A 34 2.91 17.94 -8.65
CA PRO A 34 3.16 17.24 -9.89
C PRO A 34 4.67 17.27 -10.21
N PRO A 35 5.22 16.21 -10.83
CA PRO A 35 6.59 16.25 -11.30
C PRO A 35 6.73 17.34 -12.36
N ASP A 36 7.72 18.23 -12.21
CA ASP A 36 7.97 19.32 -13.16
C ASP A 36 8.06 18.76 -14.59
N ALA A 37 7.26 19.34 -15.51
CA ALA A 37 7.19 18.90 -16.91
C ALA A 37 8.43 19.31 -17.73
N VAL A 38 9.26 20.19 -17.19
CA VAL A 38 10.44 20.72 -17.86
C VAL A 38 11.65 19.81 -17.56
N PRO A 39 12.46 19.44 -18.55
CA PRO A 39 13.72 18.76 -18.33
C PRO A 39 14.62 19.59 -17.40
N VAL A 40 15.02 19.01 -16.27
CA VAL A 40 15.83 19.67 -15.27
C VAL A 40 17.26 19.10 -15.30
N PRO A 41 18.32 19.93 -15.24
CA PRO A 41 19.68 19.44 -15.06
C PRO A 41 19.82 18.58 -13.80
N ALA A 42 20.49 17.42 -13.92
CA ALA A 42 20.53 16.38 -12.88
C ALA A 42 21.08 16.85 -11.52
N ASP A 43 22.02 17.80 -11.55
CA ASP A 43 22.72 18.33 -10.36
C ASP A 43 22.09 19.61 -9.79
N SER A 44 20.90 19.98 -10.27
CA SER A 44 20.20 21.15 -9.75
C SER A 44 19.38 20.84 -8.49
N SER A 45 19.12 21.87 -7.69
CA SER A 45 18.20 21.78 -6.55
C SER A 45 16.77 21.40 -6.94
N ALA A 46 16.37 21.69 -8.19
CA ALA A 46 15.08 21.26 -8.73
C ALA A 46 15.04 19.74 -9.00
N ALA A 47 16.13 19.17 -9.54
CA ALA A 47 16.24 17.72 -9.70
C ALA A 47 16.30 17.00 -8.34
N GLU A 48 16.97 17.60 -7.35
CA GLU A 48 16.97 17.12 -5.97
C GLU A 48 15.57 17.15 -5.35
N ARG A 49 14.84 18.25 -5.48
CA ARG A 49 13.46 18.37 -5.01
C ARG A 49 12.57 17.30 -5.62
N ARG A 50 12.67 17.07 -6.94
CA ARG A 50 11.90 16.04 -7.63
C ARG A 50 12.18 14.65 -7.08
N ARG A 51 13.45 14.30 -6.84
CA ARG A 51 13.82 13.03 -6.21
C ARG A 51 13.18 12.90 -4.82
N TRP A 52 13.23 13.95 -4.00
CA TRP A 52 12.60 13.94 -2.69
C TRP A 52 11.09 13.71 -2.76
N LEU A 53 10.39 14.38 -3.69
CA LEU A 53 8.95 14.16 -3.89
C LEU A 53 8.65 12.71 -4.29
N ASP A 54 9.41 12.13 -5.21
CA ASP A 54 9.24 10.74 -5.62
C ASP A 54 9.49 9.77 -4.47
N LEU A 55 10.49 10.04 -3.61
CA LEU A 55 10.74 9.28 -2.38
C LEU A 55 9.58 9.37 -1.40
N PHE A 56 9.02 10.55 -1.16
CA PHE A 56 7.86 10.73 -0.29
C PHE A 56 6.62 10.02 -0.84
N ARG A 57 6.37 10.11 -2.16
CA ARG A 57 5.28 9.37 -2.82
C ARG A 57 5.45 7.87 -2.65
N ALA A 58 6.64 7.34 -2.94
CA ALA A 58 6.99 5.95 -2.77
C ALA A 58 6.82 5.47 -1.30
N ALA A 59 7.22 6.28 -0.33
CA ALA A 59 7.04 6.00 1.08
C ALA A 59 5.56 5.97 1.49
N LEU A 60 4.73 6.84 0.93
CA LEU A 60 3.29 6.86 1.19
C LEU A 60 2.59 5.66 0.56
N LEU A 61 2.95 5.27 -0.67
CA LEU A 61 2.40 4.11 -1.37
C LEU A 61 2.57 2.80 -0.59
N ARG A 62 3.64 2.71 0.19
CA ARG A 62 3.95 1.57 1.07
C ARG A 62 2.73 1.06 1.84
N LYS A 63 1.88 1.96 2.35
CA LYS A 63 0.70 1.59 3.15
C LYS A 63 -0.33 0.73 2.40
N PHE A 64 -0.34 0.79 1.07
CA PHE A 64 -1.28 0.07 0.21
C PHE A 64 -0.68 -1.21 -0.38
N ILE A 65 0.64 -1.27 -0.50
CA ILE A 65 1.32 -2.38 -1.18
C ILE A 65 1.96 -3.37 -0.21
N VAL A 66 2.11 -3.01 1.07
CA VAL A 66 2.70 -3.90 2.06
C VAL A 66 1.70 -4.87 2.67
N ARG A 67 2.06 -6.16 2.72
CA ARG A 67 1.15 -7.25 3.14
C ARG A 67 0.54 -7.06 4.52
N ASP A 68 1.33 -6.60 5.48
CA ASP A 68 0.92 -6.49 6.89
C ASP A 68 0.20 -5.17 7.20
N GLU A 69 0.09 -4.28 6.21
CA GLU A 69 -0.62 -3.03 6.36
C GLU A 69 -2.13 -3.24 6.35
N HIS A 70 -2.81 -2.49 7.21
CA HIS A 70 -4.25 -2.63 7.40
C HIS A 70 -5.07 -2.20 6.19
N VAL A 71 -4.54 -1.37 5.30
CA VAL A 71 -5.25 -0.94 4.09
C VAL A 71 -4.55 -1.41 2.82
N SER A 72 -3.83 -2.54 2.91
CA SER A 72 -3.20 -3.14 1.75
C SER A 72 -4.24 -3.55 0.69
N LEU A 73 -3.90 -3.43 -0.60
CA LEU A 73 -4.79 -3.72 -1.72
C LEU A 73 -5.35 -5.14 -1.65
N LYS A 74 -4.56 -6.11 -1.16
CA LYS A 74 -5.04 -7.46 -0.89
C LYS A 74 -6.21 -7.49 0.11
N LEU A 75 -6.10 -6.75 1.22
CA LEU A 75 -7.15 -6.69 2.23
C LEU A 75 -8.35 -5.87 1.75
N VAL A 76 -8.13 -4.83 0.93
CA VAL A 76 -9.18 -4.03 0.31
C VAL A 76 -10.01 -4.87 -0.67
N VAL A 77 -9.38 -5.64 -1.55
CA VAL A 77 -10.05 -6.59 -2.45
C VAL A 77 -10.88 -7.60 -1.66
N ARG A 78 -10.33 -8.14 -0.57
CA ARG A 78 -11.06 -9.06 0.31
C ARG A 78 -12.28 -8.37 0.95
N ALA A 79 -12.11 -7.15 1.44
CA ALA A 79 -13.18 -6.37 2.05
C ALA A 79 -14.29 -6.04 1.04
N LEU A 80 -13.96 -5.62 -0.19
CA LEU A 80 -14.93 -5.39 -1.27
C LEU A 80 -15.81 -6.62 -1.54
N ARG A 81 -15.20 -7.81 -1.60
CA ARG A 81 -15.94 -9.07 -1.80
C ARG A 81 -16.90 -9.38 -0.65
N LEU A 82 -16.46 -9.17 0.59
CA LEU A 82 -17.26 -9.45 1.78
C LEU A 82 -18.37 -8.42 2.01
N CYS A 83 -18.14 -7.17 1.63
CA CYS A 83 -19.07 -6.08 1.86
C CYS A 83 -20.11 -5.92 0.73
N ASN A 84 -19.92 -6.55 -0.44
CA ASN A 84 -20.89 -6.55 -1.54
C ASN A 84 -22.17 -7.32 -1.19
N HIS A 85 -23.05 -6.68 -0.41
CA HIS A 85 -24.18 -7.35 0.23
C HIS A 85 -25.35 -7.64 -0.72
N THR A 86 -25.44 -6.91 -1.83
CA THR A 86 -26.45 -7.13 -2.88
C THR A 86 -26.01 -8.18 -3.91
N ALA A 87 -24.78 -8.70 -3.80
CA ALA A 87 -24.14 -9.51 -4.84
C ALA A 87 -24.14 -8.81 -6.21
N ASP A 88 -23.93 -7.49 -6.23
CA ASP A 88 -23.89 -6.70 -7.45
C ASP A 88 -22.78 -7.20 -8.37
N ARG A 89 -23.16 -7.47 -9.63
CA ARG A 89 -22.26 -8.09 -10.62
C ARG A 89 -21.20 -7.12 -11.11
N THR A 90 -21.55 -5.86 -11.33
CA THR A 90 -20.62 -4.82 -11.79
C THR A 90 -19.51 -4.60 -10.76
N LEU A 91 -19.88 -4.49 -9.48
CA LEU A 91 -18.94 -4.36 -8.37
C LEU A 91 -18.06 -5.61 -8.23
N ALA A 92 -18.61 -6.80 -8.40
CA ALA A 92 -17.86 -8.06 -8.33
C ALA A 92 -16.84 -8.19 -9.46
N GLU A 93 -17.22 -7.89 -10.70
CA GLU A 93 -16.33 -7.92 -11.87
C GLU A 93 -15.21 -6.89 -11.72
N ALA A 94 -15.53 -5.65 -11.33
CA ALA A 94 -14.52 -4.61 -11.11
C ALA A 94 -13.59 -4.95 -9.92
N THR A 95 -14.09 -5.60 -8.87
CA THR A 95 -13.25 -6.10 -7.78
C THR A 95 -12.30 -7.21 -8.24
N ALA A 96 -12.73 -8.07 -9.17
CA ALA A 96 -11.88 -9.09 -9.77
C ALA A 96 -10.79 -8.47 -10.67
N GLU A 97 -11.13 -7.42 -11.42
CA GLU A 97 -10.19 -6.64 -12.22
C GLU A 97 -9.08 -6.04 -11.33
N VAL A 98 -9.44 -5.35 -10.23
CA VAL A 98 -8.47 -4.82 -9.26
C VAL A 98 -7.56 -5.92 -8.72
N ALA A 99 -8.11 -7.09 -8.42
CA ALA A 99 -7.32 -8.24 -7.94
C ALA A 99 -6.32 -8.75 -8.98
N GLY A 100 -6.62 -8.61 -10.27
CA GLY A 100 -5.69 -8.96 -11.37
C GLY A 100 -4.60 -7.92 -11.60
N LEU A 101 -4.87 -6.65 -11.30
CA LEU A 101 -3.89 -5.56 -11.41
C LEU A 101 -2.83 -5.61 -10.29
N PHE A 102 -3.21 -6.05 -9.09
CA PHE A 102 -2.30 -6.10 -7.95
C PHE A 102 -1.47 -7.39 -7.95
N THR A 103 -0.27 -7.32 -8.52
CA THR A 103 0.59 -8.49 -8.70
C THR A 103 1.48 -8.77 -7.47
N PRO A 104 1.97 -10.01 -7.29
CA PRO A 104 2.90 -10.34 -6.20
C PRO A 104 4.18 -9.49 -6.20
N GLU A 105 4.64 -9.04 -7.38
CA GLU A 105 5.83 -8.21 -7.55
C GLU A 105 5.63 -6.79 -6.97
N MET A 106 4.39 -6.30 -6.97
CA MET A 106 4.01 -5.05 -6.33
C MET A 106 3.97 -5.16 -4.80
N VAL A 107 3.80 -6.37 -4.26
CA VAL A 107 3.76 -6.61 -2.81
C VAL A 107 5.17 -6.57 -2.25
N GLN A 108 5.45 -5.61 -1.36
CA GLN A 108 6.70 -5.56 -0.60
C GLN A 108 6.40 -5.76 0.89
N GLY A 109 7.26 -6.41 1.68
CA GLY A 109 6.99 -6.56 3.11
C GLY A 109 7.40 -7.90 3.70
N ARG A 110 8.17 -7.80 4.80
CA ARG A 110 8.69 -8.80 5.73
C ARG A 110 8.52 -10.26 5.31
N GLN A 111 9.52 -10.80 4.59
CA GLN A 111 9.97 -12.13 4.98
C GLN A 111 10.60 -11.97 6.37
N HIS A 112 9.87 -12.40 7.41
CA HIS A 112 10.37 -12.46 8.77
C HIS A 112 11.46 -13.55 8.88
N LEU A 113 12.62 -13.37 8.26
CA LEU A 113 13.82 -14.18 8.48
C LEU A 113 15.07 -13.30 8.27
N THR A 114 15.73 -13.01 9.40
CA THR A 114 17.05 -12.38 9.61
C THR A 114 18.20 -13.22 8.99
N PRO A 115 19.49 -12.86 9.20
CA PRO A 115 20.35 -11.83 8.60
C PRO A 115 21.46 -12.44 7.67
N GLU A 116 22.27 -11.56 7.05
CA GLU A 116 23.50 -11.82 6.23
C GLU A 116 23.36 -12.40 4.80
N PRO A 117 24.22 -11.90 3.89
CA PRO A 117 24.08 -10.58 3.28
C PRO A 117 22.78 -10.53 2.45
N ALA A 118 22.13 -9.36 2.39
CA ALA A 118 20.88 -9.20 1.64
C ALA A 118 21.03 -9.80 0.22
N PRO A 119 20.15 -10.74 -0.20
CA PRO A 119 20.19 -11.27 -1.56
C PRO A 119 20.03 -10.15 -2.58
N ASP A 120 20.61 -10.35 -3.76
CA ASP A 120 20.58 -9.40 -4.89
C ASP A 120 19.18 -9.31 -5.56
N ASP A 121 18.11 -9.58 -4.81
CA ASP A 121 16.74 -9.69 -5.32
C ASP A 121 15.94 -8.39 -5.24
N GLY A 122 16.58 -7.30 -4.78
CA GLY A 122 16.04 -5.94 -4.84
C GLY A 122 14.88 -5.62 -3.90
N ARG A 123 14.34 -6.62 -3.19
CA ARG A 123 13.07 -6.50 -2.44
C ARG A 123 13.19 -5.79 -1.09
N GLU A 124 14.41 -5.62 -0.57
CA GLU A 124 14.67 -4.97 0.73
C GLU A 124 15.29 -3.56 0.61
N ILE A 125 15.55 -3.12 -0.61
CA ILE A 125 16.32 -1.90 -0.92
C ILE A 125 15.63 -0.66 -0.32
N PHE A 126 14.39 -0.38 -0.69
CA PHE A 126 13.76 0.89 -0.28
C PHE A 126 13.34 0.95 1.19
N GLU A 127 12.91 -0.16 1.80
CA GLU A 127 12.48 -0.18 3.20
C GLU A 127 13.64 0.10 4.17
N ASP A 128 14.84 -0.39 3.84
CA ASP A 128 16.06 -0.07 4.59
C ASP A 128 16.43 1.42 4.48
N VAL A 129 16.19 2.05 3.33
CA VAL A 129 16.34 3.52 3.21
C VAL A 129 15.30 4.25 4.04
N LEU A 130 14.03 3.88 3.89
CA LEU A 130 12.92 4.54 4.56
C LEU A 130 13.09 4.51 6.08
N TYR A 131 13.40 3.35 6.65
CA TYR A 131 13.49 3.20 8.10
C TYR A 131 14.89 3.45 8.67
N GLY A 132 15.95 3.15 7.92
CA GLY A 132 17.33 3.40 8.35
C GLY A 132 17.75 4.86 8.21
N ARG A 133 17.31 5.55 7.15
CA ARG A 133 17.77 6.92 6.84
C ARG A 133 16.70 7.99 7.03
N LEU A 134 15.44 7.71 6.70
CA LEU A 134 14.42 8.76 6.59
C LEU A 134 13.50 8.89 7.82
N LEU A 135 13.10 7.79 8.46
CA LEU A 135 12.06 7.81 9.49
C LEU A 135 12.51 7.41 10.89
N HIS A 136 13.20 6.27 11.05
CA HIS A 136 13.37 5.64 12.37
C HIS A 136 14.82 5.52 12.84
N GLY A 137 15.82 5.80 11.98
CA GLY A 137 17.22 5.75 12.37
C GLY A 137 17.69 4.36 12.83
N ASP A 138 17.11 3.30 12.26
CA ASP A 138 17.54 1.91 12.51
C ASP A 138 18.98 1.74 11.99
N ALA A 139 19.93 1.50 12.90
CA ALA A 139 21.36 1.47 12.58
C ALA A 139 21.73 0.35 11.59
N ASP A 140 21.13 -0.84 11.72
CA ASP A 140 21.40 -1.97 10.84
C ASP A 140 20.88 -1.66 9.43
N ARG A 141 19.67 -1.09 9.33
CA ARG A 141 19.09 -0.61 8.07
C ARG A 141 19.87 0.54 7.47
N PHE A 142 20.40 1.44 8.30
CA PHE A 142 21.25 2.55 7.85
C PHE A 142 22.52 2.03 7.17
N HIS A 143 23.16 1.01 7.74
CA HIS A 143 24.34 0.38 7.14
C HIS A 143 24.02 -0.39 5.86
N ARG A 144 22.94 -1.18 5.82
CA ARG A 144 22.52 -1.90 4.60
C ARG A 144 22.08 -0.97 3.47
N SER A 145 21.58 0.21 3.81
CA SER A 145 21.22 1.25 2.85
C SER A 145 22.38 2.17 2.44
N ALA A 146 23.65 1.80 2.66
CA ALA A 146 24.80 2.63 2.27
C ALA A 146 24.79 3.02 0.78
N TRP A 147 24.26 2.14 -0.07
CA TRP A 147 24.11 2.38 -1.50
C TRP A 147 23.13 3.52 -1.83
N ALA A 148 22.31 4.00 -0.89
CA ALA A 148 21.31 5.05 -1.13
C ALA A 148 21.90 6.41 -1.53
N GLN A 149 23.23 6.58 -1.43
CA GLN A 149 23.95 7.72 -2.00
C GLN A 149 24.03 7.66 -3.54
N ASP A 150 23.80 6.49 -4.13
CA ASP A 150 23.58 6.34 -5.58
C ASP A 150 22.13 6.74 -5.92
N ASN A 151 21.98 7.98 -6.36
CA ASN A 151 20.69 8.56 -6.73
C ASN A 151 19.97 7.78 -7.85
N SER A 152 20.72 7.18 -8.79
CA SER A 152 20.13 6.41 -9.90
C SER A 152 19.50 5.14 -9.37
N ARG A 153 20.23 4.41 -8.52
CA ARG A 153 19.75 3.19 -7.87
C ARG A 153 18.56 3.47 -6.95
N LEU A 154 18.62 4.57 -6.19
CA LEU A 154 17.52 4.99 -5.30
C LEU A 154 16.26 5.36 -6.08
N SER A 155 16.41 6.10 -7.18
CA SER A 155 15.29 6.48 -8.05
C SER A 155 14.64 5.24 -8.68
N ALA A 156 15.44 4.27 -9.14
CA ALA A 156 14.94 3.01 -9.68
C ALA A 156 14.14 2.20 -8.65
N ALA A 157 14.65 2.12 -7.40
CA ALA A 157 13.96 1.42 -6.30
C ALA A 157 12.62 2.09 -5.89
N ALA A 158 12.55 3.42 -5.99
CA ALA A 158 11.31 4.16 -5.79
C ALA A 158 10.33 3.95 -6.96
N ALA A 159 10.82 4.00 -8.20
CA ALA A 159 10.00 3.90 -9.41
C ALA A 159 9.20 2.60 -9.50
N GLN A 160 9.75 1.47 -9.05
CA GLN A 160 9.05 0.17 -9.00
C GLN A 160 7.75 0.20 -8.18
N ARG A 161 7.58 1.18 -7.28
CA ARG A 161 6.35 1.32 -6.49
C ARG A 161 5.22 1.96 -7.27
N PHE A 162 5.53 2.75 -8.30
CA PHE A 162 4.53 3.48 -9.06
C PHE A 162 3.71 2.56 -9.97
N ASP A 163 4.17 1.35 -10.26
CA ASP A 163 3.38 0.33 -10.95
C ASP A 163 2.08 0.01 -10.20
N ALA A 164 2.06 0.18 -8.87
CA ALA A 164 0.88 -0.02 -8.03
C ALA A 164 -0.11 1.15 -8.05
N GLU A 165 0.27 2.33 -8.56
CA GLU A 165 -0.65 3.48 -8.62
C GLU A 165 -1.86 3.19 -9.48
N HIS A 166 -1.69 2.47 -10.60
CA HIS A 166 -2.82 2.10 -11.45
C HIS A 166 -3.81 1.18 -10.73
N ALA A 167 -3.31 0.15 -10.02
CA ALA A 167 -4.14 -0.73 -9.21
C ALA A 167 -4.83 0.03 -8.06
N LEU A 168 -4.12 0.99 -7.44
CA LEU A 168 -4.66 1.82 -6.38
C LEU A 168 -5.76 2.77 -6.87
N THR A 169 -5.58 3.42 -8.02
CA THR A 169 -6.60 4.26 -8.66
C THR A 169 -7.85 3.45 -8.93
N ARG A 170 -7.69 2.27 -9.57
CA ARG A 170 -8.82 1.41 -9.88
C ARG A 170 -9.53 0.93 -8.62
N ALA A 171 -8.79 0.53 -7.58
CA ALA A 171 -9.37 0.15 -6.31
C ALA A 171 -10.18 1.28 -5.67
N LEU A 172 -9.66 2.52 -5.70
CA LEU A 172 -10.37 3.69 -5.19
C LEU A 172 -11.67 3.98 -5.94
N GLU A 173 -11.66 3.88 -7.27
CA GLU A 173 -12.87 4.02 -8.09
C GLU A 173 -13.93 3.00 -7.72
N VAL A 174 -13.53 1.73 -7.55
CA VAL A 174 -14.44 0.62 -7.23
C VAL A 174 -15.04 0.79 -5.83
N VAL A 175 -14.23 1.20 -4.85
CA VAL A 175 -14.70 1.50 -3.49
C VAL A 175 -15.71 2.65 -3.49
N ARG A 176 -15.38 3.76 -4.17
CA ARG A 176 -16.28 4.91 -4.31
C ARG A 176 -17.58 4.53 -5.01
N TYR A 177 -17.51 3.75 -6.08
CA TYR A 177 -18.69 3.25 -6.77
C TYR A 177 -19.59 2.44 -5.83
N GLY A 178 -18.99 1.52 -5.07
CA GLY A 178 -19.72 0.69 -4.10
C GLY A 178 -20.41 1.50 -3.00
N PHE A 179 -19.75 2.55 -2.48
CA PHE A 179 -20.36 3.44 -1.50
C PHE A 179 -21.46 4.33 -2.11
N ALA A 180 -21.20 4.94 -3.27
CA ALA A 180 -22.13 5.86 -3.93
C ALA A 180 -23.47 5.20 -4.32
N HIS A 181 -23.47 3.88 -4.55
CA HIS A 181 -24.64 3.10 -4.94
C HIS A 181 -25.22 2.26 -3.79
N ASP A 182 -24.81 2.49 -2.53
CA ASP A 182 -25.22 1.72 -1.35
C ASP A 182 -25.08 0.19 -1.55
N LEU A 183 -24.00 -0.26 -2.18
CA LEU A 183 -23.73 -1.69 -2.43
C LEU A 183 -22.88 -2.32 -1.32
N LEU A 184 -22.18 -1.50 -0.55
CA LEU A 184 -21.25 -1.93 0.50
C LEU A 184 -21.90 -1.84 1.88
N ARG A 185 -21.98 -2.97 2.60
CA ARG A 185 -22.40 -3.00 4.00
C ARG A 185 -21.48 -3.86 4.83
N SER A 186 -21.51 -3.65 6.15
CA SER A 186 -20.79 -4.55 7.06
C SER A 186 -21.28 -5.98 6.82
N PRO A 187 -20.36 -6.94 6.60
CA PRO A 187 -20.77 -8.32 6.44
C PRO A 187 -21.54 -8.75 7.70
N ALA A 188 -22.60 -9.54 7.53
CA ALA A 188 -23.25 -10.17 8.66
C ALA A 188 -22.16 -10.87 9.49
N ALA A 189 -22.20 -10.72 10.81
CA ALA A 189 -21.29 -11.46 11.68
C ALA A 189 -21.36 -12.94 11.25
N PRO A 190 -20.22 -13.65 11.18
CA PRO A 190 -20.29 -15.09 10.97
C PRO A 190 -21.27 -15.62 12.01
N VAL A 191 -22.32 -16.31 11.55
CA VAL A 191 -23.21 -17.04 12.44
C VAL A 191 -22.27 -17.96 13.20
N ASN A 192 -21.94 -17.61 14.44
CA ASN A 192 -21.25 -18.53 15.33
C ASN A 192 -22.13 -19.77 15.32
N ASP A 193 -21.58 -20.88 14.85
CA ASP A 193 -22.20 -22.20 14.91
C ASP A 193 -22.34 -22.55 16.39
N ALA A 194 -23.38 -21.99 16.99
CA ALA A 194 -23.90 -22.33 18.29
C ALA A 194 -24.86 -23.51 18.07
N SER A 195 -24.28 -24.64 17.69
CA SER A 195 -24.88 -25.94 17.96
C SER A 195 -23.91 -26.74 18.81
N LYS A 196 -23.97 -26.46 20.11
CA LYS A 196 -23.99 -27.55 21.09
C LYS A 196 -25.21 -28.41 20.76
N VAL A 197 -24.99 -29.67 20.35
CA VAL A 197 -25.83 -30.80 20.72
C VAL A 197 -24.94 -32.04 20.87
N ASP A 198 -24.78 -32.44 22.12
CA ASP A 198 -24.57 -33.77 22.70
C ASP A 198 -23.37 -34.67 22.35
N GLY A 199 -22.77 -35.17 23.43
CA GLY A 199 -21.69 -36.15 23.53
C GLY A 199 -21.06 -36.11 24.92
#